data_AF-A0A960YMA2-F1
#
_entry.id   AF-A0A960YMA2-F1
#
_cell.length_a   1.000
_cell.length_b   1.000
_cell.length_c   1.000
_cell.angle_alpha   90.00
_cell.angle_beta   90.00
_cell.angle_gamma   90.00
#
_symmetry.space_group_name_H-M   'P 1'
#
loop_
_entity.id
_entity.type
_entity.pdbx_description
1 polymer ?
#
loop_
_entity_poly.entity_id
_entity_poly.type
_entity_poly.pdbx_seq_one_letter_code
_entity_poly.pdbx_strand_id
1 'polypeptide(L)'
;MTSKKKWLLLAFAAMTVAPITFGSLKVSSLNAEEPTAAPAAAPVSVDLDYDAEELQAEVDAILQQKKDEGDAFEGGTATVLGTITLNVGTTKDSKAGEIRREIGKDGSVGPVTAEAQDDFRVNNVWMMVATFLVFIMHLGFAMIESGLARAKNTVNILFKNTMIVAIGLLTYAFMGFNLMYPGDAWISGTWLGFAGFGIDAGGNAGLSFTYNAGYPYWTDFLFQGMFAATAATIVSGAVAERVKLMPFMLFSVVYVMIVYPIVGSWEWGGGWLNADSFVAKFGSDFIDFAGSTLVHSVGGWAALAGILVLGPRLGKYVNGGINPIMGHSMPLATIGMFLLW
;
A
#
# COMPACT_ATOMS: atom_id res chain seq x y z
N MET A 1 -10.87 -17.30 -44.74
CA MET A 1 -10.39 -17.09 -43.36
C MET A 1 -9.14 -16.23 -43.41
N THR A 2 -9.22 -15.00 -42.94
CA THR A 2 -8.30 -13.89 -43.25
C THR A 2 -7.09 -13.82 -42.30
N SER A 3 -6.01 -13.19 -42.77
CA SER A 3 -4.65 -13.17 -42.19
C SER A 3 -4.50 -12.54 -40.79
N LYS A 4 -5.59 -12.17 -40.11
CA LYS A 4 -5.56 -11.60 -38.76
C LYS A 4 -5.33 -12.63 -37.65
N LYS A 5 -5.53 -13.93 -37.91
CA LYS A 5 -5.32 -14.98 -36.89
C LYS A 5 -3.88 -15.50 -36.76
N LYS A 6 -3.00 -15.22 -37.73
CA LYS A 6 -1.58 -15.65 -37.67
C LYS A 6 -0.71 -14.77 -36.78
N TRP A 7 -1.10 -13.51 -36.55
CA TRP A 7 -0.35 -12.59 -35.68
C TRP A 7 -0.59 -12.81 -34.18
N LEU A 8 -1.77 -13.31 -33.79
CA LEU A 8 -2.08 -13.62 -32.38
C LEU A 8 -1.37 -14.88 -31.86
N LEU A 9 -1.05 -15.84 -32.74
CA LEU A 9 -0.34 -17.07 -32.36
C LEU A 9 1.18 -16.89 -32.26
N LEU A 10 1.75 -15.90 -32.95
CA LEU A 10 3.19 -15.59 -32.87
C LEU A 10 3.55 -14.74 -31.65
N ALA A 11 2.62 -13.96 -31.10
CA ALA A 11 2.82 -13.22 -29.85
C ALA A 11 2.81 -14.13 -28.60
N PHE A 12 2.19 -15.31 -28.68
CA PHE A 12 2.09 -16.26 -27.56
C PHE A 12 3.26 -17.25 -27.47
N ALA A 13 4.16 -17.30 -28.46
CA ALA A 13 5.23 -18.29 -28.53
C ALA A 13 6.64 -17.75 -28.18
N ALA A 14 6.77 -16.47 -27.82
CA ALA A 14 8.08 -15.82 -27.60
C ALA A 14 8.47 -15.64 -26.11
N MET A 15 7.69 -16.13 -25.15
CA MET A 15 8.05 -16.10 -23.73
C MET A 15 8.16 -17.53 -23.19
N THR A 16 9.29 -18.18 -23.48
CA THR A 16 9.71 -19.39 -22.76
C THR A 16 10.85 -19.00 -21.81
N VAL A 17 10.55 -19.12 -20.52
CA VAL A 17 11.49 -18.95 -19.40
C VAL A 17 12.30 -20.24 -19.25
N ALA A 18 13.62 -20.12 -19.15
CA ALA A 18 14.48 -21.23 -18.72
C ALA A 18 14.33 -21.46 -17.20
N PRO A 19 14.29 -22.70 -16.71
CA PRO A 19 14.04 -22.98 -15.30
C PRO A 19 15.32 -22.87 -14.47
N ILE A 20 15.24 -22.20 -13.32
CA ILE A 20 16.22 -22.32 -12.23
C ILE A 20 15.53 -23.05 -11.10
N THR A 21 16.01 -24.25 -10.79
CA THR A 21 15.57 -25.09 -9.67
C THR A 21 16.25 -24.67 -8.37
N PHE A 22 15.50 -24.56 -7.27
CA PHE A 22 16.07 -24.67 -5.92
C PHE A 22 15.26 -25.66 -5.06
N GLY A 23 16.01 -26.46 -4.31
CA GLY A 23 15.55 -27.60 -3.53
C GLY A 23 14.98 -27.22 -2.16
N SER A 24 14.24 -28.17 -1.60
CA SER A 24 13.49 -28.09 -0.34
C SER A 24 14.37 -27.99 0.90
N LEU A 25 13.91 -27.26 1.92
CA LEU A 25 14.38 -27.43 3.31
C LEU A 25 13.24 -27.22 4.33
N LYS A 26 13.28 -28.04 5.39
CA LYS A 26 12.29 -28.19 6.47
C LYS A 26 12.58 -27.24 7.63
N VAL A 27 11.53 -26.70 8.25
CA VAL A 27 11.59 -25.84 9.45
C VAL A 27 11.24 -26.63 10.72
N SER A 28 11.93 -26.36 11.83
CA SER A 28 11.60 -26.86 13.17
C SER A 28 11.52 -25.72 14.22
N SER A 29 10.29 -25.49 14.69
CA SER A 29 9.77 -24.87 15.93
C SER A 29 10.55 -23.77 16.69
N LEU A 30 9.87 -22.61 16.89
CA LEU A 30 10.25 -21.48 17.75
C LEU A 30 9.40 -21.40 19.04
N ASN A 31 10.02 -21.01 20.15
CA ASN A 31 9.38 -20.56 21.40
C ASN A 31 9.30 -19.02 21.43
N ALA A 32 8.25 -18.49 22.06
CA ALA A 32 7.78 -17.11 22.02
C ALA A 32 8.35 -16.18 23.11
N GLU A 33 8.40 -14.86 22.85
CA GLU A 33 8.32 -13.76 23.84
C GLU A 33 7.88 -12.40 23.22
N GLU A 34 7.49 -11.45 24.10
CA GLU A 34 6.48 -10.34 24.03
C GLU A 34 6.69 -9.10 23.09
N PRO A 35 5.65 -8.24 22.89
CA PRO A 35 5.47 -7.40 21.70
C PRO A 35 5.80 -5.91 21.88
N THR A 36 6.69 -5.36 21.04
CA THR A 36 6.83 -3.90 20.86
C THR A 36 7.27 -3.53 19.44
N ALA A 37 6.43 -2.73 18.77
CA ALA A 37 6.64 -1.84 17.61
C ALA A 37 5.55 -2.08 16.55
N ALA A 38 4.93 -1.01 16.06
CA ALA A 38 4.00 -1.05 14.93
C ALA A 38 4.74 -1.61 13.70
N PRO A 39 4.34 -2.77 13.16
CA PRO A 39 5.11 -3.47 12.15
C PRO A 39 4.82 -2.94 10.75
N ALA A 40 5.90 -2.72 9.99
CA ALA A 40 5.87 -2.44 8.57
C ALA A 40 5.18 -3.59 7.78
N ALA A 41 4.75 -3.30 6.56
CA ALA A 41 4.23 -4.30 5.63
C ALA A 41 5.12 -5.55 5.63
N ALA A 42 4.50 -6.74 5.68
CA ALA A 42 5.16 -8.02 5.91
C ALA A 42 6.51 -8.09 5.17
N PRO A 43 7.65 -8.13 5.90
CA PRO A 43 8.94 -8.30 5.26
C PRO A 43 8.92 -9.68 4.58
N VAL A 44 9.48 -9.76 3.39
CA VAL A 44 9.89 -11.05 2.81
C VAL A 44 10.83 -11.69 3.84
N SER A 45 10.34 -12.70 4.56
CA SER A 45 11.11 -13.39 5.58
C SER A 45 12.14 -14.30 4.90
N VAL A 46 13.37 -13.80 4.81
CA VAL A 46 14.54 -14.66 4.59
C VAL A 46 15.00 -15.06 5.99
N ASP A 47 14.79 -16.32 6.37
CA ASP A 47 15.43 -16.89 7.56
C ASP A 47 16.94 -16.84 7.34
N LEU A 48 17.61 -15.86 7.94
CA LEU A 48 19.05 -15.80 8.02
C LEU A 48 19.46 -16.44 9.35
N ASP A 49 19.96 -17.66 9.25
CA ASP A 49 20.56 -18.43 10.34
C ASP A 49 21.87 -17.72 10.75
N TYR A 50 21.78 -16.74 11.66
CA TYR A 50 22.94 -16.00 12.19
C TYR A 50 23.24 -16.43 13.62
N ASP A 51 24.50 -16.77 13.87
CA ASP A 51 25.01 -17.07 15.20
C ASP A 51 25.21 -15.76 15.99
N ALA A 52 24.48 -15.61 17.10
CA ALA A 52 24.53 -14.43 17.95
C ALA A 52 25.94 -14.19 18.55
N GLU A 53 26.76 -15.24 18.66
CA GLU A 53 28.14 -15.12 19.14
C GLU A 53 29.06 -14.46 18.10
N GLU A 54 28.81 -14.65 16.80
CA GLU A 54 29.62 -14.09 15.71
C GLU A 54 29.36 -12.58 15.54
N LEU A 55 28.10 -12.15 15.67
CA LEU A 55 27.71 -10.75 15.59
C LEU A 55 28.25 -9.93 16.78
N GLN A 56 28.26 -10.51 17.98
CA GLN A 56 28.84 -9.87 19.17
C GLN A 56 30.37 -9.74 19.05
N ALA A 57 31.03 -10.73 18.46
CA ALA A 57 32.48 -10.67 18.20
C ALA A 57 32.86 -9.58 17.19
N GLU A 58 32.04 -9.33 16.17
CA GLU A 58 32.27 -8.23 15.23
C GLU A 58 32.05 -6.84 15.87
N VAL A 59 31.03 -6.70 16.72
CA VAL A 59 30.81 -5.47 17.50
C VAL A 59 32.00 -5.16 18.39
N ASP A 60 32.52 -6.18 19.09
CA ASP A 60 33.67 -6.03 19.97
C ASP A 60 34.96 -5.70 19.21
N ALA A 61 35.16 -6.30 18.01
CA ALA A 61 36.29 -5.99 17.14
C ALA A 61 36.28 -4.53 16.64
N ILE A 62 35.10 -4.01 16.30
CA ILE A 62 34.93 -2.62 15.85
C ILE A 62 35.16 -1.63 16.99
N LEU A 63 34.68 -1.94 18.20
CA LEU A 63 34.96 -1.15 19.41
C LEU A 63 36.45 -1.13 19.75
N GLN A 64 37.15 -2.24 19.51
CA GLN A 64 38.59 -2.34 19.71
C GLN A 64 39.37 -1.52 18.67
N GLN A 65 39.02 -1.62 17.39
CA GLN A 65 39.64 -0.82 16.32
C GLN A 65 39.49 0.68 16.58
N LYS A 66 38.33 1.13 17.07
CA LYS A 66 38.07 2.54 17.42
C LYS A 66 38.85 3.02 18.65
N LYS A 67 39.08 2.15 19.63
CA LYS A 67 39.98 2.44 20.77
C LYS A 67 41.43 2.58 20.32
N ASP A 68 41.86 1.75 19.37
CA ASP A 68 43.22 1.77 18.82
C ASP A 68 43.48 3.02 17.96
N GLU A 69 42.44 3.64 17.39
CA GLU A 69 42.48 4.91 16.67
C GLU A 69 42.56 6.16 17.59
N GLY A 70 42.47 5.99 18.91
CA GLY A 70 42.70 7.05 19.91
C GLY A 70 41.49 7.95 20.22
N ASP A 71 40.31 7.63 19.71
CA ASP A 71 39.06 8.35 20.05
C ASP A 71 38.56 7.90 21.44
N ALA A 72 38.48 8.83 22.38
CA ALA A 72 37.98 8.57 23.73
C ALA A 72 36.47 8.24 23.70
N PHE A 73 36.13 6.96 23.80
CA PHE A 73 34.75 6.45 23.78
C PHE A 73 34.33 6.05 25.21
N GLU A 74 33.41 6.79 25.83
CA GLU A 74 32.72 6.37 27.06
C GLU A 74 31.26 6.03 26.76
N GLY A 75 30.93 4.73 26.76
CA GLY A 75 29.56 4.22 26.87
C GLY A 75 28.67 4.42 25.64
N GLY A 76 28.57 3.39 24.79
CA GLY A 76 27.54 3.26 23.77
C GLY A 76 26.72 1.98 24.01
N THR A 77 25.41 2.03 23.79
CA THR A 77 24.53 0.86 23.79
C THR A 77 24.15 0.51 22.36
N ALA A 78 24.34 -0.74 21.95
CA ALA A 78 23.86 -1.28 20.67
C ALA A 78 22.51 -1.99 20.89
N THR A 79 21.53 -1.74 20.02
CA THR A 79 20.25 -2.47 20.00
C THR A 79 20.06 -3.05 18.61
N VAL A 80 19.74 -4.33 18.51
CA VAL A 80 19.58 -5.05 17.25
C VAL A 80 18.09 -5.06 16.88
N LEU A 81 17.70 -4.25 15.89
CA LEU A 81 16.39 -4.27 15.26
C LEU A 81 16.57 -4.07 13.75
N GLY A 82 16.85 -5.15 13.00
CA GLY A 82 16.94 -5.14 11.52
C GLY A 82 17.96 -4.18 10.88
N THR A 83 18.65 -3.36 11.67
CA THR A 83 19.67 -2.38 11.31
C THR A 83 20.47 -2.10 12.59
N ILE A 84 21.79 -2.26 12.58
CA ILE A 84 22.62 -1.89 13.72
C ILE A 84 22.75 -0.36 13.73
N THR A 85 22.13 0.28 14.73
CA THR A 85 22.27 1.72 14.95
C THR A 85 23.23 1.96 16.12
N LEU A 86 24.41 2.54 15.84
CA LEU A 86 25.37 2.94 16.86
C LEU A 86 25.20 4.43 17.19
N ASN A 87 24.71 4.74 18.39
CA ASN A 87 24.75 6.11 18.91
C ASN A 87 26.15 6.38 19.50
N VAL A 88 26.97 7.12 18.75
CA VAL A 88 28.28 7.58 19.23
C VAL A 88 28.10 8.97 19.86
N GLY A 89 28.16 9.04 21.19
CA GLY A 89 28.25 10.32 21.89
C GLY A 89 29.69 10.85 21.81
N THR A 90 29.92 11.96 21.10
CA THR A 90 31.22 12.65 21.12
C THR A 90 31.20 13.80 22.11
N THR A 91 32.27 13.95 22.89
CA THR A 91 32.47 15.13 23.75
C THR A 91 32.86 16.33 22.89
N LYS A 92 32.00 17.35 22.91
CA LYS A 92 32.19 18.75 22.47
C LYS A 92 32.53 18.99 20.97
N ASP A 93 31.62 19.73 20.32
CA ASP A 93 31.81 20.54 19.12
C ASP A 93 31.92 19.90 17.72
N SER A 94 31.40 18.70 17.49
CA SER A 94 31.13 18.26 16.12
C SER A 94 29.77 17.57 16.01
N LYS A 95 29.05 17.86 14.92
CA LYS A 95 27.73 17.35 14.59
C LYS A 95 27.70 15.84 14.80
N ALA A 96 26.74 15.34 15.59
CA ALA A 96 26.45 13.91 15.68
C ALA A 96 26.17 13.37 14.26
N GLY A 97 27.13 12.65 13.70
CA GLY A 97 27.03 11.98 12.42
C GLY A 97 26.53 10.56 12.66
N GLU A 98 25.37 10.23 12.13
CA GLU A 98 24.80 8.90 12.23
C GLU A 98 25.47 7.99 11.19
N ILE A 99 26.28 7.02 11.63
CA ILE A 99 26.88 6.02 10.75
C ILE A 99 25.85 4.90 10.58
N ARG A 100 25.09 4.92 9.48
CA ARG A 100 24.08 3.91 9.14
C ARG A 100 24.73 2.81 8.29
N ARG A 101 24.54 1.53 8.67
CA ARG A 101 25.08 0.34 7.98
C ARG A 101 23.94 -0.56 7.50
N GLU A 102 24.09 -1.13 6.31
CA GLU A 102 23.18 -2.13 5.73
C GLU A 102 23.73 -3.55 5.91
N ILE A 103 22.83 -4.51 6.06
CA ILE A 103 23.15 -5.93 6.04
C ILE A 103 22.99 -6.40 4.59
N GLY A 104 24.09 -6.78 3.95
CA GLY A 104 24.10 -7.33 2.61
C GLY A 104 23.35 -8.67 2.53
N LYS A 105 23.06 -9.16 1.32
CA LYS A 105 22.42 -10.48 1.11
C LYS A 105 23.29 -11.67 1.53
N ASP A 106 24.57 -11.43 1.79
CA ASP A 106 25.57 -12.34 2.38
C ASP A 106 25.78 -12.07 3.89
N GLY A 107 24.94 -11.20 4.46
CA GLY A 107 24.98 -10.60 5.79
C GLY A 107 26.31 -9.98 6.21
N SER A 108 27.08 -9.48 5.23
CA SER A 108 28.12 -8.49 5.49
C SER A 108 27.50 -7.17 5.96
N VAL A 109 27.98 -6.62 7.08
CA VAL A 109 27.53 -5.32 7.62
C VAL A 109 28.39 -4.20 7.00
N GLY A 110 27.97 -3.71 5.83
CA GLY A 110 28.63 -2.63 5.10
C GLY A 110 28.06 -1.24 5.43
N PRO A 111 28.78 -0.13 5.16
CA PRO A 111 28.15 1.20 5.14
C PRO A 111 26.94 1.17 4.19
N VAL A 112 25.83 1.85 4.53
CA VAL A 112 24.71 2.04 3.57
C VAL A 112 25.36 2.59 2.30
N THR A 113 25.27 1.83 1.23
CA THR A 113 25.99 2.16 0.00
C THR A 113 25.41 3.46 -0.55
N ALA A 114 26.23 4.28 -1.20
CA ALA A 114 25.72 5.52 -1.81
C ALA A 114 24.61 5.17 -2.83
N GLU A 115 24.75 4.01 -3.46
CA GLU A 115 23.81 3.39 -4.38
C GLU A 115 22.45 3.12 -3.72
N ALA A 116 22.40 2.50 -2.53
CA ALA A 116 21.13 2.27 -1.81
C ALA A 116 20.45 3.58 -1.39
N GLN A 117 21.24 4.59 -1.01
CA GLN A 117 20.73 5.94 -0.73
C GLN A 117 20.10 6.62 -1.93
N ASP A 118 20.72 6.46 -3.09
CA ASP A 118 20.24 7.03 -4.33
C ASP A 118 18.99 6.31 -4.83
N ASP A 119 18.94 4.97 -4.76
CA ASP A 119 17.76 4.18 -5.13
C ASP A 119 16.53 4.54 -4.30
N PHE A 120 16.65 4.69 -2.98
CA PHE A 120 15.54 5.12 -2.12
C PHE A 120 15.04 6.53 -2.45
N ARG A 121 15.95 7.47 -2.73
CA ARG A 121 15.54 8.83 -3.11
C ARG A 121 14.79 8.82 -4.43
N VAL A 122 15.30 8.09 -5.42
CA VAL A 122 14.68 7.97 -6.75
C VAL A 122 13.32 7.29 -6.65
N ASN A 123 13.25 6.16 -5.93
CA ASN A 123 12.01 5.42 -5.71
C ASN A 123 10.98 6.26 -4.95
N ASN A 124 11.39 6.95 -3.88
CA ASN A 124 10.50 7.83 -3.14
C ASN A 124 9.96 8.98 -4.00
N VAL A 125 10.82 9.63 -4.80
CA VAL A 125 10.38 10.68 -5.74
C VAL A 125 9.38 10.12 -6.74
N TRP A 126 9.65 8.93 -7.30
CA TRP A 126 8.72 8.27 -8.22
C TRP A 126 7.38 7.96 -7.54
N MET A 127 7.40 7.42 -6.32
CA MET A 127 6.19 7.11 -5.56
C MET A 127 5.38 8.37 -5.21
N MET A 128 6.03 9.50 -4.92
CA MET A 128 5.33 10.78 -4.70
C MET A 128 4.72 11.32 -6.00
N VAL A 129 5.41 11.19 -7.14
CA VAL A 129 4.84 11.51 -8.46
C VAL A 129 3.65 10.60 -8.76
N ALA A 130 3.77 9.30 -8.53
CA ALA A 130 2.69 8.33 -8.70
C ALA A 130 1.49 8.67 -7.80
N THR A 131 1.73 9.00 -6.52
CA THR A 131 0.70 9.46 -5.58
C THR A 131 -0.05 10.68 -6.12
N PHE A 132 0.67 11.65 -6.68
CA PHE A 132 0.05 12.83 -7.29
C PHE A 132 -0.79 12.48 -8.52
N LEU A 133 -0.35 11.54 -9.35
CA LEU A 133 -1.13 11.05 -10.49
C LEU A 133 -2.41 10.33 -10.03
N VAL A 134 -2.35 9.49 -8.99
CA VAL A 134 -3.55 8.87 -8.40
C VAL A 134 -4.48 9.94 -7.81
N PHE A 135 -3.94 10.99 -7.19
CA PHE A 135 -4.75 12.13 -6.76
C PHE A 135 -5.48 12.81 -7.94
N ILE A 136 -4.81 12.97 -9.09
CA ILE A 136 -5.43 13.51 -10.32
C ILE A 136 -6.58 12.63 -10.81
N MET A 137 -6.56 11.32 -10.57
CA MET A 137 -7.68 10.44 -10.92
C MET A 137 -9.00 10.92 -10.28
N HIS A 138 -8.98 11.53 -9.09
CA HIS A 138 -10.19 12.10 -8.49
C HIS A 138 -10.78 13.25 -9.29
N LEU A 139 -9.94 14.07 -9.93
CA LEU A 139 -10.41 15.05 -10.90
C LEU A 139 -10.98 14.33 -12.13
N GLY A 140 -10.34 13.27 -12.59
CA GLY A 140 -10.84 12.41 -13.67
C GLY A 140 -12.23 11.85 -13.39
N PHE A 141 -12.45 11.28 -12.20
CA PHE A 141 -13.75 10.78 -11.73
C PHE A 141 -14.79 11.91 -11.66
N ALA A 142 -14.43 13.08 -11.12
CA ALA A 142 -15.33 14.23 -11.08
C ALA A 142 -15.80 14.67 -12.48
N MET A 143 -14.88 14.68 -13.45
CA MET A 143 -15.17 15.06 -14.84
C MET A 143 -16.01 14.01 -15.57
N ILE A 144 -15.66 12.72 -15.46
CA ILE A 144 -16.40 11.65 -16.15
C ILE A 144 -17.80 11.45 -15.55
N GLU A 145 -17.92 11.48 -14.22
CA GLU A 145 -19.22 11.35 -13.55
C GLU A 145 -20.14 12.52 -13.87
N SER A 146 -19.61 13.75 -13.84
CA SER A 146 -20.42 14.92 -14.16
C SER A 146 -20.82 14.90 -15.64
N GLY A 147 -19.89 14.64 -16.56
CA GLY A 147 -20.15 14.57 -17.99
C GLY A 147 -21.20 13.52 -18.39
N LEU A 148 -21.15 12.33 -17.77
CA LEU A 148 -22.09 11.23 -18.02
C LEU A 148 -23.41 11.32 -17.25
N ALA A 149 -23.54 12.24 -16.29
CA ALA A 149 -24.79 12.53 -15.60
C ALA A 149 -25.58 13.65 -16.27
N ARG A 150 -26.82 13.86 -15.82
CA ARG A 150 -27.64 15.02 -16.23
C ARG A 150 -27.13 16.29 -15.56
N ALA A 151 -27.12 17.40 -16.31
CA ALA A 151 -26.60 18.70 -15.87
C ALA A 151 -27.11 19.18 -14.50
N LYS A 152 -28.38 18.89 -14.16
CA LYS A 152 -28.98 19.27 -12.87
C LYS A 152 -28.30 18.65 -11.64
N ASN A 153 -27.53 17.57 -11.83
CA ASN A 153 -26.87 16.84 -10.75
C ASN A 153 -25.37 17.17 -10.63
N THR A 154 -24.83 18.01 -11.52
CA THR A 154 -23.39 18.29 -11.60
C THR A 154 -22.82 18.79 -10.27
N VAL A 155 -23.48 19.74 -9.60
CA VAL A 155 -23.02 20.29 -8.32
C VAL A 155 -22.89 19.20 -7.24
N ASN A 156 -23.87 18.29 -7.16
CA ASN A 156 -23.84 17.20 -6.19
C ASN A 156 -22.69 16.22 -6.50
N ILE A 157 -22.47 15.90 -7.77
CA ILE A 157 -21.38 15.01 -8.20
C ILE A 157 -20.01 15.60 -7.88
N LEU A 158 -19.78 16.87 -8.23
CA LEU A 158 -18.53 17.54 -7.95
C LEU A 158 -18.26 17.61 -6.45
N PHE A 159 -19.28 17.98 -5.66
CA PHE A 159 -19.16 18.01 -4.19
C PHE A 159 -18.79 16.63 -3.62
N LYS A 160 -19.44 15.55 -4.08
CA LYS A 160 -19.11 14.19 -3.64
C LYS A 160 -17.65 13.84 -3.94
N ASN A 161 -17.19 14.07 -5.17
CA ASN A 161 -15.83 13.72 -5.57
C ASN A 161 -14.77 14.53 -4.79
N THR A 162 -15.00 15.82 -4.56
CA THR A 162 -14.09 16.64 -3.75
C THR A 162 -14.04 16.18 -2.28
N MET A 163 -15.21 15.89 -1.68
CA MET A 163 -15.26 15.49 -0.27
C MET A 163 -14.71 14.08 -0.03
N ILE A 164 -14.84 13.15 -0.98
CA ILE A 164 -14.30 11.79 -0.84
C ILE A 164 -12.80 11.80 -0.60
N VAL A 165 -12.04 12.70 -1.24
CA VAL A 165 -10.59 12.80 -1.02
C VAL A 165 -10.29 13.19 0.43
N ALA A 166 -10.95 14.24 0.93
CA ALA A 166 -10.76 14.71 2.30
C ALA A 166 -11.20 13.67 3.33
N ILE A 167 -12.39 13.10 3.16
CA ILE A 167 -12.89 12.02 4.02
C ILE A 167 -11.95 10.82 3.95
N GLY A 168 -11.52 10.44 2.76
CA GLY A 168 -10.67 9.29 2.52
C GLY A 168 -9.36 9.43 3.29
N LEU A 169 -8.62 10.51 3.08
CA LEU A 169 -7.36 10.74 3.79
C LEU A 169 -7.53 10.83 5.31
N LEU A 170 -8.54 11.56 5.80
CA LEU A 170 -8.73 11.74 7.24
C LEU A 170 -9.16 10.46 7.96
N THR A 171 -10.06 9.69 7.36
CA THR A 171 -10.54 8.43 7.96
C THR A 171 -9.52 7.30 7.83
N TYR A 172 -8.77 7.30 6.73
CA TYR A 172 -7.65 6.40 6.53
C TYR A 172 -6.50 6.71 7.51
N ALA A 173 -6.20 7.99 7.76
CA ALA A 173 -5.26 8.40 8.81
C ALA A 173 -5.74 8.03 10.21
N PHE A 174 -7.03 8.14 10.48
CA PHE A 174 -7.56 7.89 11.82
C PHE A 174 -7.53 6.40 12.20
N MET A 175 -7.80 5.51 11.25
CA MET A 175 -7.91 4.07 11.55
C MET A 175 -7.58 3.19 10.34
N GLY A 176 -7.92 3.63 9.13
CA GLY A 176 -7.89 2.77 7.94
C GLY A 176 -6.49 2.26 7.58
N PHE A 177 -5.42 3.04 7.75
CA PHE A 177 -4.07 2.61 7.41
C PHE A 177 -3.61 1.43 8.28
N ASN A 178 -3.70 1.57 9.60
CA ASN A 178 -3.34 0.53 10.58
C ASN A 178 -4.28 -0.68 10.56
N LEU A 179 -5.47 -0.55 9.98
CA LEU A 179 -6.40 -1.66 9.74
C LEU A 179 -6.02 -2.43 8.46
N MET A 180 -5.49 -1.73 7.46
CA MET A 180 -5.05 -2.32 6.19
C MET A 180 -3.66 -2.94 6.28
N TYR A 181 -2.75 -2.30 7.01
CA TYR A 181 -1.37 -2.72 7.23
C TYR A 181 -1.12 -2.92 8.73
N PRO A 182 -1.64 -4.02 9.32
CA PRO A 182 -1.48 -4.28 10.74
C PRO A 182 -0.09 -4.83 11.11
N GLY A 183 0.72 -5.23 10.10
CA GLY A 183 1.88 -6.11 10.23
C GLY A 183 1.57 -7.31 11.14
N ASP A 184 2.27 -7.50 12.26
CA ASP A 184 2.05 -8.58 13.22
C ASP A 184 0.79 -8.42 14.12
N ALA A 185 0.12 -7.27 14.11
CA ALA A 185 -1.04 -6.99 14.98
C ALA A 185 -2.35 -7.63 14.49
N TRP A 186 -2.32 -8.93 14.22
CA TRP A 186 -3.48 -9.73 13.81
C TRP A 186 -4.34 -10.12 15.01
N ILE A 187 -5.64 -9.79 14.98
CA ILE A 187 -6.60 -10.07 16.06
C ILE A 187 -7.21 -11.47 15.89
N SER A 188 -7.51 -11.87 14.66
CA SER A 188 -8.24 -13.10 14.37
C SER A 188 -7.61 -13.84 13.18
N GLY A 189 -6.48 -14.49 13.44
CA GLY A 189 -5.63 -15.04 12.37
C GLY A 189 -5.32 -13.97 11.33
N THR A 190 -5.07 -14.37 10.09
CA THR A 190 -4.74 -13.45 8.98
C THR A 190 -5.97 -12.83 8.30
N TRP A 191 -7.11 -12.77 9.00
CA TRP A 191 -8.39 -12.26 8.47
C TRP A 191 -8.73 -10.84 8.92
N LEU A 192 -8.30 -10.47 10.13
CA LEU A 192 -8.56 -9.16 10.72
C LEU A 192 -7.37 -8.80 11.61
N GLY A 193 -6.67 -7.73 11.26
CA GLY A 193 -5.64 -7.10 12.07
C GLY A 193 -5.99 -5.66 12.36
N PHE A 194 -5.36 -5.08 13.38
CA PHE A 194 -5.53 -3.68 13.75
C PHE A 194 -4.36 -3.20 14.61
N ALA A 195 -3.51 -2.33 14.04
CA ALA A 195 -2.35 -1.78 14.75
C ALA A 195 -2.65 -0.51 15.58
N GLY A 196 -3.94 -0.16 15.78
CA GLY A 196 -4.36 0.97 16.61
C GLY A 196 -4.82 2.20 15.83
N PHE A 197 -5.24 3.23 16.55
CA PHE A 197 -5.76 4.48 15.97
C PHE A 197 -4.64 5.48 15.68
N GLY A 198 -4.85 6.29 14.64
CA GLY A 198 -3.93 7.32 14.19
C GLY A 198 -2.82 6.79 13.30
N ILE A 199 -1.91 7.67 12.93
CA ILE A 199 -0.69 7.36 12.21
C ILE A 199 0.49 7.80 13.07
N ASP A 200 1.34 6.85 13.42
CA ASP A 200 2.58 7.10 14.15
C ASP A 200 3.70 6.31 13.49
N ALA A 201 4.65 7.02 12.91
CA ALA A 201 5.78 6.43 12.22
C ALA A 201 6.97 6.16 13.16
N GLY A 202 6.81 6.31 14.48
CA GLY A 202 7.85 6.00 15.47
C GLY A 202 9.07 6.91 15.38
N GLY A 203 8.90 8.20 15.08
CA GLY A 203 9.99 9.19 14.95
C GLY A 203 10.73 9.11 13.61
N ASN A 204 12.06 9.03 13.62
CA ASN A 204 12.89 9.03 12.39
C ASN A 204 12.66 7.81 11.48
N ALA A 205 12.07 6.72 12.00
CA ALA A 205 11.70 5.54 11.21
C ALA A 205 10.69 5.86 10.10
N GLY A 206 9.90 6.93 10.26
CA GLY A 206 9.00 7.43 9.23
C GLY A 206 9.68 8.09 8.05
N LEU A 207 10.98 8.36 8.11
CA LEU A 207 11.74 9.07 7.06
C LEU A 207 12.94 8.25 6.55
N SER A 208 13.10 7.02 7.02
CA SER A 208 14.25 6.17 6.72
C SER A 208 13.85 4.85 6.05
N PHE A 209 14.88 4.11 5.64
CA PHE A 209 14.83 2.74 5.11
C PHE A 209 14.24 1.70 6.07
N THR A 210 14.09 2.06 7.34
CA THR A 210 13.64 1.14 8.40
C THR A 210 12.22 0.64 8.15
N TYR A 211 11.39 1.45 7.47
CA TYR A 211 10.05 1.03 7.06
C TYR A 211 10.06 0.19 5.78
N ASN A 212 10.69 0.70 4.71
CA ASN A 212 10.77 0.05 3.41
C ASN A 212 12.02 0.55 2.66
N ALA A 213 12.68 -0.35 1.93
CA ALA A 213 13.92 -0.06 1.21
C ALA A 213 13.76 0.95 0.06
N GLY A 214 12.53 1.15 -0.45
CA GLY A 214 12.24 2.04 -1.57
C GLY A 214 11.63 3.39 -1.18
N TYR A 215 10.89 3.48 -0.07
CA TYR A 215 10.19 4.72 0.29
C TYR A 215 9.82 4.78 1.79
N PRO A 216 9.65 5.98 2.34
CA PRO A 216 9.27 6.15 3.75
C PRO A 216 7.79 5.82 4.00
N TYR A 217 7.48 5.55 5.27
CA TYR A 217 6.12 5.32 5.79
C TYR A 217 5.09 6.34 5.28
N TRP A 218 5.45 7.63 5.30
CA TRP A 218 4.54 8.70 4.89
C TRP A 218 4.17 8.66 3.41
N THR A 219 5.10 8.20 2.57
CA THR A 219 4.85 8.05 1.13
C THR A 219 3.89 6.90 0.88
N ASP A 220 4.05 5.77 1.58
CA ASP A 220 3.10 4.66 1.48
C ASP A 220 1.71 5.06 1.97
N PHE A 221 1.63 5.71 3.13
CA PHE A 221 0.36 6.21 3.67
C PHE A 221 -0.39 7.10 2.67
N LEU A 222 0.30 8.05 2.04
CA LEU A 222 -0.32 8.95 1.06
C LEU A 222 -0.74 8.19 -0.20
N PHE A 223 0.12 7.31 -0.72
CA PHE A 223 -0.15 6.51 -1.90
C PHE A 223 -1.37 5.61 -1.69
N GLN A 224 -1.40 4.83 -0.61
CA GLN A 224 -2.49 3.93 -0.29
C GLN A 224 -3.77 4.67 0.09
N GLY A 225 -3.64 5.82 0.76
CA GLY A 225 -4.77 6.70 1.06
C GLY A 225 -5.51 7.17 -0.20
N MET A 226 -4.80 7.39 -1.30
CA MET A 226 -5.41 7.73 -2.60
C MET A 226 -6.14 6.54 -3.22
N PHE A 227 -5.62 5.30 -3.10
CA PHE A 227 -6.35 4.11 -3.55
C PHE A 227 -7.61 3.87 -2.71
N ALA A 228 -7.53 4.06 -1.39
CA ALA A 228 -8.67 3.94 -0.49
C ALA A 228 -9.79 4.95 -0.86
N ALA A 229 -9.42 6.20 -1.10
CA ALA A 229 -10.34 7.22 -1.59
C ALA A 229 -10.90 6.85 -2.98
N THR A 230 -10.08 6.29 -3.87
CA THR A 230 -10.49 5.82 -5.21
C THR A 230 -11.54 4.71 -5.13
N ALA A 231 -11.38 3.74 -4.24
CA ALA A 231 -12.38 2.69 -4.04
C ALA A 231 -13.76 3.27 -3.66
N ALA A 232 -13.80 4.32 -2.83
CA ALA A 232 -15.03 5.02 -2.48
C ALA A 232 -15.62 5.83 -3.64
N THR A 233 -14.76 6.43 -4.48
CA THR A 233 -15.20 7.24 -5.62
C THR A 233 -15.87 6.40 -6.71
N ILE A 234 -15.45 5.16 -6.92
CA ILE A 234 -16.14 4.21 -7.83
C ILE A 234 -17.63 4.08 -7.47
N VAL A 235 -17.96 4.07 -6.19
CA VAL A 235 -19.35 3.98 -5.71
C VAL A 235 -20.12 5.27 -6.04
N SER A 236 -19.47 6.44 -5.98
CA SER A 236 -20.09 7.75 -6.26
C SER A 236 -20.80 7.77 -7.61
N GLY A 237 -20.11 7.35 -8.67
CA GLY A 237 -20.65 7.33 -10.03
C GLY A 237 -21.82 6.36 -10.19
N ALA A 238 -21.73 5.18 -9.57
CA ALA A 238 -22.77 4.15 -9.63
C ALA A 238 -24.11 4.61 -9.00
N VAL A 239 -24.03 5.33 -7.89
CA VAL A 239 -25.21 5.81 -7.14
C VAL A 239 -25.62 7.24 -7.51
N ALA A 240 -24.97 7.84 -8.51
CA ALA A 240 -25.22 9.20 -8.95
C ALA A 240 -26.71 9.46 -9.27
N GLU A 241 -27.11 10.72 -9.11
CA GLU A 241 -28.45 11.28 -9.38
C GLU A 241 -29.59 10.82 -8.46
N ARG A 242 -29.37 9.86 -7.56
CA ARG A 242 -30.45 9.30 -6.71
C ARG A 242 -30.07 9.04 -5.25
N VAL A 243 -28.77 8.98 -4.93
CA VAL A 243 -28.33 8.96 -3.53
C VAL A 243 -28.48 10.34 -2.90
N LYS A 244 -28.89 10.39 -1.64
CA LYS A 244 -28.81 11.61 -0.82
C LYS A 244 -27.35 11.85 -0.43
N LEU A 245 -26.95 13.12 -0.36
CA LEU A 245 -25.57 13.49 -0.11
C LEU A 245 -25.04 13.02 1.26
N MET A 246 -25.75 13.32 2.35
CA MET A 246 -25.30 12.97 3.71
C MET A 246 -25.16 11.45 3.93
N PRO A 247 -26.12 10.59 3.54
CA PRO A 247 -25.94 9.14 3.60
C PRO A 247 -24.73 8.65 2.80
N PHE A 248 -24.46 9.27 1.65
CA PHE A 248 -23.29 8.91 0.85
C PHE A 248 -21.97 9.32 1.54
N MET A 249 -21.90 10.49 2.17
CA MET A 249 -20.72 10.90 2.95
C MET A 249 -20.47 9.95 4.13
N LEU A 250 -21.53 9.56 4.86
CA LEU A 250 -21.42 8.59 5.96
C LEU A 250 -20.97 7.21 5.45
N PHE A 251 -21.52 6.77 4.32
CA PHE A 251 -21.05 5.57 3.64
C PHE A 251 -19.56 5.65 3.33
N SER A 252 -19.08 6.76 2.73
CA SER A 252 -17.66 6.93 2.42
C SER A 252 -16.76 6.86 3.66
N VAL A 253 -17.20 7.45 4.78
CA VAL A 253 -16.48 7.33 6.07
C VAL A 253 -16.36 5.87 6.48
N VAL A 254 -17.47 5.16 6.62
CA VAL A 254 -17.46 3.75 7.07
C VAL A 254 -16.69 2.86 6.09
N TYR A 255 -16.85 3.12 4.80
CA TYR A 255 -16.25 2.33 3.75
C TYR A 255 -14.73 2.46 3.72
N VAL A 256 -14.19 3.69 3.74
CA VAL A 256 -12.74 3.92 3.72
C VAL A 256 -12.09 3.63 5.07
N MET A 257 -12.80 3.85 6.18
CA MET A 257 -12.28 3.61 7.52
C MET A 257 -12.23 2.13 7.87
N ILE A 258 -13.20 1.32 7.43
CA ILE A 258 -13.38 -0.07 7.89
C ILE A 258 -13.37 -1.05 6.73
N VAL A 259 -14.32 -0.93 5.81
CA VAL A 259 -14.63 -2.01 4.84
C VAL A 259 -13.48 -2.22 3.85
N TYR A 260 -13.01 -1.15 3.23
CA TYR A 260 -11.91 -1.21 2.26
C TYR A 260 -10.60 -1.69 2.91
N PRO A 261 -10.13 -1.12 4.05
CA PRO A 261 -8.93 -1.58 4.71
C PRO A 261 -8.94 -3.06 5.10
N ILE A 262 -10.06 -3.60 5.59
CA ILE A 262 -10.15 -5.03 5.94
C ILE A 262 -9.88 -5.88 4.70
N VAL A 263 -10.51 -5.57 3.57
CA VAL A 263 -10.29 -6.34 2.33
C VAL A 263 -8.87 -6.12 1.80
N GLY A 264 -8.36 -4.89 1.87
CA GLY A 264 -6.98 -4.57 1.52
C GLY A 264 -5.96 -5.36 2.35
N SER A 265 -6.24 -5.58 3.63
CA SER A 265 -5.36 -6.33 4.53
C SER A 265 -5.20 -7.79 4.14
N TRP A 266 -6.20 -8.37 3.48
CA TRP A 266 -6.19 -9.78 3.10
C TRP A 266 -5.06 -10.12 2.13
N GLU A 267 -4.66 -9.15 1.30
CA GLU A 267 -3.57 -9.29 0.34
C GLU A 267 -2.46 -8.28 0.61
N TRP A 268 -2.67 -6.98 0.40
CA TRP A 268 -1.58 -6.00 0.58
C TRP A 268 -1.08 -5.87 2.01
N GLY A 269 -1.90 -6.24 3.00
CA GLY A 269 -1.52 -6.25 4.42
C GLY A 269 -0.82 -7.53 4.90
N GLY A 270 -0.57 -8.52 4.03
CA GLY A 270 0.01 -9.81 4.43
C GLY A 270 -1.01 -10.80 5.01
N GLY A 271 -2.30 -10.58 4.75
CA GLY A 271 -3.38 -11.42 5.25
C GLY A 271 -3.49 -12.78 4.57
N TRP A 272 -4.64 -13.44 4.77
CA TRP A 272 -4.86 -14.84 4.43
C TRP A 272 -4.72 -15.19 2.94
N LEU A 273 -4.76 -14.22 2.02
CA LEU A 273 -4.53 -14.46 0.59
C LEU A 273 -3.05 -14.73 0.27
N ASN A 274 -2.14 -14.26 1.13
CA ASN A 274 -0.70 -14.57 1.06
C ASN A 274 -0.31 -15.82 1.87
N ALA A 275 -1.24 -16.43 2.61
CA ALA A 275 -0.90 -17.54 3.49
C ALA A 275 -0.60 -18.81 2.71
N ASP A 276 0.36 -19.63 3.18
CA ASP A 276 0.66 -20.95 2.62
C ASP A 276 -0.60 -21.83 2.46
N SER A 277 -1.56 -21.67 3.37
CA SER A 277 -2.85 -22.36 3.33
C SER A 277 -3.70 -22.01 2.10
N PHE A 278 -3.56 -20.79 1.57
CA PHE A 278 -4.20 -20.36 0.33
C PHE A 278 -3.57 -21.07 -0.86
N VAL A 279 -2.25 -21.02 -0.96
CA VAL A 279 -1.48 -21.68 -2.03
C VAL A 279 -1.72 -23.18 -2.02
N ALA A 280 -1.70 -23.81 -0.84
CA ALA A 280 -1.99 -25.23 -0.69
C ALA A 280 -3.39 -25.62 -1.19
N LYS A 281 -4.37 -24.70 -1.10
CA LYS A 281 -5.75 -24.94 -1.51
C LYS A 281 -6.00 -24.63 -2.99
N PHE A 282 -5.37 -23.59 -3.52
CA PHE A 282 -5.65 -23.06 -4.87
C PHE A 282 -4.54 -23.31 -5.89
N GLY A 283 -3.38 -23.80 -5.46
CA GLY A 283 -2.25 -24.17 -6.30
C GLY A 283 -1.35 -23.03 -6.74
N SER A 284 -1.66 -21.78 -6.37
CA SER A 284 -0.84 -20.60 -6.64
C SER A 284 -1.15 -19.47 -5.67
N ASP A 285 -0.24 -18.49 -5.60
CA ASP A 285 -0.46 -17.24 -4.87
C ASP A 285 -1.61 -16.44 -5.48
N PHE A 286 -2.32 -15.70 -4.64
CA PHE A 286 -3.13 -14.59 -5.12
C PHE A 286 -2.18 -13.43 -5.45
N ILE A 287 -2.44 -12.71 -6.54
CA ILE A 287 -1.59 -11.59 -6.95
C ILE A 287 -2.51 -10.46 -7.43
N ASP A 288 -2.45 -9.32 -6.74
CA ASP A 288 -3.08 -8.08 -7.19
C ASP A 288 -2.07 -6.93 -7.16
N PHE A 289 -1.46 -6.61 -8.30
CA PHE A 289 -0.36 -5.64 -8.37
C PHE A 289 -0.78 -4.20 -8.06
N ALA A 290 -1.93 -3.76 -8.58
CA ALA A 290 -2.36 -2.36 -8.52
C ALA A 290 -3.84 -2.17 -8.16
N GLY A 291 -4.52 -3.23 -7.71
CA GLY A 291 -5.85 -3.14 -7.13
C GLY A 291 -6.97 -3.46 -8.12
N SER A 292 -6.74 -4.32 -9.11
CA SER A 292 -7.82 -4.80 -9.99
C SER A 292 -8.92 -5.49 -9.18
N THR A 293 -8.55 -6.20 -8.14
CA THR A 293 -9.48 -6.77 -7.17
C THR A 293 -9.71 -5.79 -6.03
N LEU A 294 -8.65 -5.44 -5.29
CA LEU A 294 -8.76 -4.75 -4.00
C LEU A 294 -9.33 -3.34 -4.10
N VAL A 295 -9.19 -2.67 -5.25
CA VAL A 295 -9.70 -1.31 -5.47
C VAL A 295 -10.91 -1.37 -6.40
N HIS A 296 -10.74 -1.87 -7.63
CA HIS A 296 -11.77 -1.82 -8.65
C HIS A 296 -12.91 -2.81 -8.41
N SER A 297 -12.61 -4.08 -8.11
CA SER A 297 -13.66 -5.07 -7.85
C SER A 297 -14.35 -4.81 -6.53
N VAL A 298 -13.62 -4.48 -5.46
CA VAL A 298 -14.20 -4.14 -4.15
C VAL A 298 -15.10 -2.90 -4.26
N GLY A 299 -14.63 -1.84 -4.92
CA GLY A 299 -15.45 -0.66 -5.25
C GLY A 299 -16.67 -1.02 -6.11
N GLY A 300 -16.51 -1.92 -7.09
CA GLY A 300 -17.58 -2.41 -7.95
C GLY A 300 -18.65 -3.21 -7.21
N TRP A 301 -18.26 -4.08 -6.28
CA TRP A 301 -19.19 -4.85 -5.46
C TRP A 301 -19.92 -3.96 -4.45
N ALA A 302 -19.22 -3.00 -3.84
CA ALA A 302 -19.84 -1.99 -3.00
C ALA A 302 -20.84 -1.12 -3.79
N ALA A 303 -20.48 -0.74 -5.01
CA ALA A 303 -21.36 -0.05 -5.95
C ALA A 303 -22.60 -0.89 -6.30
N LEU A 304 -22.43 -2.18 -6.57
CA LEU A 304 -23.54 -3.08 -6.85
C LEU A 304 -24.47 -3.19 -5.65
N ALA A 305 -23.94 -3.40 -4.44
CA ALA A 305 -24.75 -3.43 -3.21
C ALA A 305 -25.54 -2.13 -3.03
N GLY A 306 -24.89 -0.97 -3.24
CA GLY A 306 -25.56 0.33 -3.20
C GLY A 306 -26.66 0.48 -4.26
N ILE A 307 -26.43 -0.01 -5.48
CA ILE A 307 -27.44 0.00 -6.55
C ILE A 307 -28.63 -0.91 -6.21
N LEU A 308 -28.39 -2.09 -5.64
CA LEU A 308 -29.47 -3.03 -5.26
C LEU A 308 -30.39 -2.43 -4.19
N VAL A 309 -29.83 -1.68 -3.24
CA VAL A 309 -30.61 -0.99 -2.20
C VAL A 309 -31.35 0.24 -2.76
N LEU A 310 -30.70 1.05 -3.59
CA LEU A 310 -31.30 2.29 -4.14
C LEU A 310 -32.29 2.04 -5.28
N GLY A 311 -32.10 0.95 -6.02
CA GLY A 311 -32.84 0.66 -7.24
C GLY A 311 -32.42 1.53 -8.44
N PRO A 312 -33.15 1.38 -9.56
CA PRO A 312 -32.83 2.07 -10.81
C PRO A 312 -33.16 3.56 -10.74
N ARG A 313 -32.46 4.35 -11.58
CA ARG A 313 -32.79 5.78 -11.76
C ARG A 313 -34.24 5.94 -12.24
N LEU A 314 -34.94 6.92 -11.67
CA LEU A 314 -36.28 7.29 -12.13
C LEU A 314 -36.27 7.59 -13.63
N GLY A 315 -37.18 6.95 -14.36
CA GLY A 315 -37.31 7.06 -15.81
C GLY A 315 -36.32 6.22 -16.62
N LYS A 316 -35.48 5.37 -16.01
CA LYS A 316 -34.58 4.45 -16.72
C LYS A 316 -35.32 3.26 -17.34
N TYR A 317 -36.34 2.75 -16.65
CA TYR A 317 -37.19 1.66 -17.11
C TYR A 317 -38.63 2.16 -17.15
N VAL A 318 -39.26 2.14 -18.33
CA VAL A 318 -40.61 2.64 -18.57
C VAL A 318 -41.35 1.61 -19.42
N ASN A 319 -42.54 1.17 -18.99
CA ASN A 319 -43.36 0.18 -19.70
C ASN A 319 -42.61 -1.12 -20.05
N GLY A 320 -41.73 -1.59 -19.18
CA GLY A 320 -40.88 -2.77 -19.43
C GLY A 320 -39.73 -2.55 -20.43
N GLY A 321 -39.63 -1.36 -21.03
CA GLY A 321 -38.55 -0.97 -21.93
C GLY A 321 -37.43 -0.18 -21.25
N ILE A 322 -36.27 -0.12 -21.92
CA ILE A 322 -35.11 0.65 -21.48
C ILE A 322 -35.18 2.05 -22.09
N ASN A 323 -35.13 3.08 -21.24
CA ASN A 323 -35.01 4.47 -21.66
C ASN A 323 -33.60 5.00 -21.31
N PRO A 324 -32.72 5.25 -22.30
CA PRO A 324 -31.39 5.78 -22.05
C PRO A 324 -31.42 7.15 -21.37
N ILE A 325 -30.66 7.30 -20.28
CA ILE A 325 -30.41 8.61 -19.65
C ILE A 325 -29.04 9.05 -20.15
N MET A 326 -29.04 10.02 -21.08
CA MET A 326 -27.82 10.51 -21.72
C MET A 326 -27.05 11.47 -20.80
N GLY A 327 -25.71 11.42 -20.91
CA GLY A 327 -24.84 12.41 -20.30
C GLY A 327 -25.02 13.79 -20.95
N HIS A 328 -24.76 14.84 -20.17
CA HIS A 328 -24.93 16.20 -20.65
C HIS A 328 -23.68 16.80 -21.31
N SER A 329 -22.50 16.19 -21.13
CA SER A 329 -21.24 16.71 -21.69
C SER A 329 -20.23 15.59 -22.01
N MET A 330 -20.13 15.25 -23.29
CA MET A 330 -19.08 14.34 -23.78
C MET A 330 -17.67 14.92 -23.67
N PRO A 331 -17.42 16.24 -23.85
CA PRO A 331 -16.09 16.81 -23.59
C PRO A 331 -15.61 16.59 -22.16
N LEU A 332 -16.47 16.77 -21.15
CA LEU A 332 -16.12 16.47 -19.76
C LEU A 332 -15.86 14.98 -19.55
N ALA A 333 -16.68 14.11 -20.16
CA ALA A 333 -16.46 12.67 -20.11
C ALA A 333 -15.10 12.27 -20.72
N THR A 334 -14.72 12.87 -21.84
CA THR A 334 -13.44 12.63 -22.51
C THR A 334 -12.26 13.16 -21.71
N ILE A 335 -12.35 14.37 -21.13
CA ILE A 335 -11.31 14.89 -20.23
C ILE A 335 -11.15 13.97 -19.03
N GLY A 336 -12.26 13.54 -18.42
CA GLY A 336 -12.23 12.60 -17.31
C GLY A 336 -11.55 11.28 -17.66
N MET A 337 -11.86 10.73 -18.84
CA MET A 337 -11.19 9.53 -19.35
C MET A 337 -9.67 9.71 -19.48
N PHE A 338 -9.20 10.82 -20.06
CA PHE A 338 -7.77 11.09 -20.20
C PHE A 338 -7.04 11.31 -18.87
N LEU A 339 -7.72 11.81 -17.84
CA LEU A 339 -7.13 11.97 -16.51
C LEU A 339 -7.10 10.66 -15.70
N LEU A 340 -7.96 9.71 -16.05
CA LEU A 340 -8.02 8.37 -15.44
C LEU A 340 -7.07 7.37 -16.11
N TRP A 341 -6.59 7.68 -17.32
CA TRP A 341 -5.66 6.87 -18.09
C TRP A 341 -4.22 7.30 -17.83
#